data_AF-A0A936T094-F1
#
_entry.id   AF-A0A936T094-F1
#
_cell.length_a   1.000
_cell.length_b   1.000
_cell.length_c   1.000
_cell.angle_alpha   90.00
_cell.angle_beta   90.00
_cell.angle_gamma   90.00
#
_symmetry.space_group_name_H-M   'P 1'
#
loop_
_entity.id
_entity.type
_entity.pdbx_description
1 polymer ?
#
loop_
_entity_poly.entity_id
_entity_poly.type
_entity_poly.pdbx_seq_one_letter_code
_entity_poly.pdbx_strand_id
1 'polypeptide(L)'
;MRITQVTVSYGQTQSLPEYSNVKPQVSLTAELGPDDDRAAVESELWALARASVHEEIDCALEANERPARYDTVSPRFQVVKNVKTPGTPLMVVIAPNDAALPEHIRFLSAHYATSHNLRIGHARRIAAEAAENSNAAVLDCSDGDLTPILALLPQKQAEPIEVDRDAFLRD
;
A
#
# COMPACT_ATOMS: atom_id res chain seq x y z
N MET A 1 32.34 -22.97 34.04
CA MET A 1 31.27 -23.48 33.16
C MET A 1 31.10 -22.47 32.04
N ARG A 2 31.16 -22.89 30.77
CA ARG A 2 31.08 -22.00 29.60
C ARG A 2 29.74 -22.21 28.90
N ILE A 3 29.07 -21.12 28.53
CA ILE A 3 27.86 -21.17 27.72
C ILE A 3 28.29 -21.20 26.26
N THR A 4 27.86 -22.22 25.54
CA THR A 4 28.21 -22.45 24.12
C THR A 4 27.05 -22.20 23.19
N GLN A 5 25.84 -22.01 23.72
CA GLN A 5 24.64 -21.81 22.93
C GLN A 5 23.69 -20.86 23.66
N VAL A 6 22.99 -20.04 22.89
CA VAL A 6 21.89 -19.20 23.36
C VAL A 6 20.69 -19.50 22.48
N THR A 7 19.57 -19.83 23.11
CA THR A 7 18.29 -20.03 22.45
C THR A 7 17.30 -19.02 22.98
N VAL A 8 16.62 -18.32 22.06
CA VAL A 8 15.50 -17.43 22.39
C VAL A 8 14.24 -17.96 21.71
N SER A 9 13.10 -17.80 22.37
CA SER A 9 11.79 -18.11 21.80
C SER A 9 10.88 -16.93 21.99
N TYR A 10 10.28 -16.47 20.89
CA TYR A 10 9.31 -15.38 20.90
C TYR A 10 8.05 -15.83 20.20
N GLY A 11 6.91 -15.52 20.80
CA GLY A 11 5.60 -15.73 20.20
C GLY A 11 4.66 -14.63 20.63
N GLN A 12 3.77 -14.26 19.72
CA GLN A 12 2.78 -13.22 19.97
C GLN A 12 1.46 -13.61 19.31
N THR A 13 0.35 -13.37 20.01
CA THR A 13 -0.99 -13.54 19.43
C THR A 13 -1.47 -12.22 18.84
N GLN A 14 -1.98 -12.24 17.62
CA GLN A 14 -2.70 -11.13 17.01
C GLN A 14 -4.13 -11.56 16.68
N SER A 15 -5.10 -10.76 17.13
CA SER A 15 -6.50 -10.93 16.75
C SER A 15 -6.75 -10.39 15.36
N LEU A 16 -7.44 -11.18 14.56
CA LEU A 16 -7.91 -10.86 13.23
C LEU A 16 -9.43 -10.58 13.28
N PRO A 17 -10.02 -10.04 12.21
CA PRO A 17 -11.47 -10.00 12.05
C PRO A 17 -12.11 -11.40 12.20
N GLU A 18 -13.42 -11.42 12.47
CA GLU A 18 -14.22 -12.66 12.56
C GLU A 18 -13.80 -13.65 13.66
N TYR A 19 -13.25 -13.15 14.76
CA TYR A 19 -12.79 -13.97 15.91
C TYR A 19 -11.71 -15.00 15.57
N SER A 20 -11.02 -14.82 14.43
CA SER A 20 -9.81 -15.59 14.11
C SER A 20 -8.60 -14.97 14.83
N ASN A 21 -7.63 -15.80 15.23
CA ASN A 21 -6.38 -15.34 15.81
C ASN A 21 -5.20 -16.03 15.13
N VAL A 22 -4.17 -15.27 14.81
CA VAL A 22 -2.87 -15.82 14.41
C VAL A 22 -1.95 -15.83 15.63
N LYS A 23 -1.17 -16.91 15.78
CA LYS A 23 -0.24 -17.11 16.91
C LYS A 23 1.15 -17.49 16.42
N PRO A 24 1.81 -16.62 15.65
CA PRO A 24 3.17 -16.89 15.17
C PRO A 24 4.14 -17.01 16.35
N GLN A 25 5.07 -17.95 16.22
CA GLN A 25 6.09 -18.24 17.21
C GLN A 25 7.34 -18.73 16.50
N VAL A 26 8.49 -18.16 16.88
CA VAL A 26 9.80 -18.55 16.37
C VAL A 26 10.75 -18.86 17.52
N SER A 27 11.61 -19.85 17.30
CA SER A 27 12.72 -20.18 18.19
C SER A 27 14.02 -20.10 17.41
N LEU A 28 14.95 -19.28 17.88
CA LEU A 28 16.25 -19.08 17.24
C LEU A 28 17.35 -19.52 18.21
N THR A 29 18.34 -20.23 17.69
CA THR A 29 19.50 -20.69 18.46
C THR A 29 20.77 -20.22 17.77
N ALA A 30 21.67 -19.61 18.52
CA ALA A 30 23.03 -19.31 18.08
C ALA A 30 24.04 -20.12 18.89
N GLU A 31 25.09 -20.55 18.21
CA GLU A 31 26.28 -21.12 18.83
C GLU A 31 27.27 -19.98 19.16
N LEU A 32 27.87 -20.02 20.35
CA LEU A 32 28.81 -19.02 20.84
C LEU A 32 30.24 -19.56 20.77
N GLY A 33 31.11 -18.80 20.11
CA GLY A 33 32.53 -19.03 20.02
C GLY A 33 33.34 -18.45 21.19
N PRO A 34 34.67 -18.71 21.19
CA PRO A 34 35.78 -17.92 21.71
C PRO A 34 35.47 -16.73 22.60
N ASP A 35 35.13 -15.71 21.87
CA ASP A 35 35.27 -14.30 22.22
C ASP A 35 33.95 -13.57 21.96
N ASP A 36 32.87 -14.33 21.71
CA ASP A 36 31.55 -13.77 21.47
C ASP A 36 30.97 -13.18 22.75
N ASP A 37 30.48 -11.94 22.65
CA ASP A 37 29.68 -11.35 23.69
C ASP A 37 28.29 -11.99 23.69
N ARG A 38 28.08 -12.90 24.63
CA ARG A 38 26.78 -13.55 24.86
C ARG A 38 25.63 -12.53 24.90
N ALA A 39 25.78 -11.41 25.60
CA ALA A 39 24.68 -10.47 25.79
C ALA A 39 24.32 -9.77 24.47
N ALA A 40 25.32 -9.45 23.65
CA ALA A 40 25.10 -8.91 22.31
C ALA A 40 24.38 -9.92 21.40
N VAL A 41 24.84 -11.17 21.36
CA VAL A 41 24.21 -12.24 20.56
C VAL A 41 22.78 -12.50 21.02
N GLU A 42 22.53 -12.57 22.33
CA GLU A 42 21.20 -12.74 22.89
C GLU A 42 20.26 -11.59 22.50
N SER A 43 20.74 -10.36 22.55
CA SER A 43 19.98 -9.16 22.14
C SER A 43 19.63 -9.18 20.65
N GLU A 44 20.57 -9.55 19.79
CA GLU A 44 20.36 -9.67 18.34
C GLU A 44 19.35 -10.78 18.01
N LEU A 45 19.50 -11.96 18.62
CA LEU A 45 18.55 -13.07 18.48
C LEU A 45 17.13 -12.64 18.86
N TRP A 46 16.97 -11.89 19.94
CA TRP A 46 15.67 -11.33 20.34
C TRP A 46 15.11 -10.34 19.31
N ALA A 47 15.95 -9.48 18.74
CA ALA A 47 15.53 -8.53 17.71
C ALA A 47 15.05 -9.26 16.45
N LEU A 48 15.79 -10.28 15.99
CA LEU A 48 15.43 -11.11 14.83
C LEU A 48 14.17 -11.92 15.07
N ALA A 49 14.03 -12.53 16.25
CA ALA A 49 12.85 -13.30 16.61
C ALA A 49 11.59 -12.42 16.62
N ARG A 50 11.68 -11.21 17.19
CA ARG A 50 10.59 -10.22 17.17
C ARG A 50 10.25 -9.78 15.76
N ALA A 51 11.25 -9.42 14.96
CA ALA A 51 11.04 -9.00 13.58
C ALA A 51 10.33 -10.07 12.75
N SER A 52 10.72 -11.34 12.90
CA SER A 52 10.09 -12.46 12.18
C SER A 52 8.63 -12.65 12.57
N VAL A 53 8.34 -12.69 13.88
CA VAL A 53 6.95 -12.82 14.38
C VAL A 53 6.09 -11.64 13.94
N HIS A 54 6.63 -10.42 13.96
CA HIS A 54 5.93 -9.23 13.49
C HIS A 54 5.60 -9.28 11.99
N GLU A 55 6.54 -9.74 11.15
CA GLU A 55 6.31 -9.89 9.71
C GLU A 55 5.21 -10.92 9.43
N GLU A 56 5.19 -12.05 10.15
CA GLU A 56 4.11 -13.04 10.04
C GLU A 56 2.75 -12.46 10.45
N ILE A 57 2.71 -11.64 11.51
CA ILE A 57 1.49 -10.93 11.91
C ILE A 57 1.04 -9.96 10.81
N ASP A 58 1.96 -9.18 10.25
CA ASP A 58 1.64 -8.21 9.21
C ASP A 58 1.12 -8.90 7.94
N CYS A 59 1.75 -9.99 7.51
CA CYS A 59 1.24 -10.83 6.42
C CYS A 59 -0.18 -11.34 6.70
N ALA A 60 -0.44 -11.81 7.92
CA ALA A 60 -1.77 -12.29 8.31
C ALA A 60 -2.81 -11.16 8.34
N LEU A 61 -2.45 -9.96 8.80
CA LEU A 61 -3.30 -8.78 8.75
C LEU A 61 -3.65 -8.42 7.30
N GLU A 62 -2.66 -8.41 6.41
CA GLU A 62 -2.85 -8.07 5.00
C GLU A 62 -3.67 -9.11 4.25
N ALA A 63 -3.53 -10.40 4.59
CA ALA A 63 -4.38 -11.46 4.06
C ALA A 63 -5.85 -11.30 4.47
N ASN A 64 -6.12 -10.60 5.58
CA ASN A 64 -7.46 -10.28 6.08
C ASN A 64 -7.83 -8.82 5.81
N GLU A 65 -7.24 -8.21 4.76
CA GLU A 65 -7.55 -6.85 4.29
C GLU A 65 -7.30 -5.75 5.32
N ARG A 66 -6.42 -5.98 6.29
CA ARG A 66 -5.98 -4.99 7.28
C ARG A 66 -4.58 -4.50 6.93
N PRO A 67 -4.26 -3.21 7.12
CA PRO A 67 -2.91 -2.72 6.90
C PRO A 67 -1.93 -3.39 7.88
N ALA A 68 -0.71 -3.66 7.42
CA ALA A 68 0.39 -4.08 8.26
C ALA A 68 0.62 -3.06 9.40
N ARG A 69 0.83 -3.58 10.62
CA ARG A 69 0.91 -2.82 11.87
C ARG A 69 2.34 -2.58 12.33
N TYR A 70 3.23 -3.55 12.15
CA TYR A 70 4.56 -3.56 12.76
C TYR A 70 5.66 -3.04 11.84
N ASP A 71 5.49 -3.19 10.54
CA ASP A 71 6.40 -2.62 9.56
C ASP A 71 6.34 -1.09 9.60
N THR A 72 7.45 -0.45 9.96
CA THR A 72 7.55 1.02 10.00
C THR A 72 8.50 1.56 8.94
N VAL A 73 9.13 0.68 8.15
CA VAL A 73 10.21 1.03 7.23
C VAL A 73 9.72 1.07 5.79
N SER A 74 8.81 0.16 5.42
CA SER A 74 8.34 0.12 4.03
C SER A 74 7.50 1.35 3.69
N PRO A 75 7.61 1.87 2.44
CA PRO A 75 6.74 2.90 1.92
C PRO A 75 5.26 2.52 2.03
N ARG A 76 4.43 3.53 2.30
CA ARG A 76 3.00 3.37 2.55
C ARG A 76 2.16 4.04 1.48
N PHE A 77 1.19 3.30 0.98
CA PHE A 77 0.38 3.69 -0.17
C PHE A 77 -1.09 3.79 0.19
N GLN A 78 -1.78 4.61 -0.59
CA GLN A 78 -3.21 4.72 -0.64
C GLN A 78 -3.73 4.21 -1.98
N VAL A 79 -4.94 3.64 -1.95
CA VAL A 79 -5.65 3.17 -3.15
C VAL A 79 -6.98 3.91 -3.22
N VAL A 80 -7.10 4.74 -4.23
CA VAL A 80 -8.27 5.59 -4.42
C VAL A 80 -8.97 5.26 -5.74
N LYS A 81 -10.26 5.53 -5.83
CA LYS A 81 -11.03 5.45 -7.08
C LYS A 81 -11.71 6.78 -7.35
N ASN A 82 -11.77 7.18 -8.61
CA ASN A 82 -12.52 8.38 -8.96
C ASN A 82 -14.03 8.10 -8.93
N VAL A 83 -14.81 9.17 -8.73
CA VAL A 83 -16.27 9.13 -8.92
C VAL A 83 -16.58 9.17 -10.40
N LYS A 84 -17.52 8.32 -10.84
CA LYS A 84 -18.01 8.32 -12.23
C LYS A 84 -18.53 9.71 -12.60
N THR A 85 -17.81 10.37 -13.51
CA THR A 85 -18.17 11.70 -14.03
C THR A 85 -18.36 11.58 -15.54
N PRO A 86 -19.35 12.26 -16.15
CA PRO A 86 -19.55 12.21 -17.60
C PRO A 86 -18.25 12.57 -18.34
N GLY A 87 -17.82 11.70 -19.25
CA GLY A 87 -16.60 11.87 -20.05
C GLY A 87 -15.31 11.33 -19.42
N THR A 88 -15.30 11.01 -18.12
CA THR A 88 -14.11 10.49 -17.43
C THR A 88 -14.20 8.97 -17.23
N PRO A 89 -13.20 8.19 -17.67
CA PRO A 89 -13.17 6.76 -17.38
C PRO A 89 -13.06 6.51 -15.86
N LEU A 90 -13.64 5.41 -15.39
CA LEU A 90 -13.41 4.96 -14.01
C LEU A 90 -11.96 4.49 -13.89
N MET A 91 -11.29 4.95 -12.85
CA MET A 91 -9.90 4.64 -12.56
C MET A 91 -9.71 4.34 -11.08
N VAL A 92 -8.84 3.38 -10.81
CA VAL A 92 -8.33 3.05 -9.48
C VAL A 92 -6.83 3.37 -9.49
N VAL A 93 -6.40 4.21 -8.57
CA VAL A 93 -5.05 4.75 -8.50
C VAL A 93 -4.37 4.26 -7.23
N ILE A 94 -3.17 3.72 -7.39
CA ILE A 94 -2.23 3.47 -6.30
C ILE A 94 -1.31 4.68 -6.23
N ALA A 95 -1.22 5.34 -5.07
CA ALA A 95 -0.34 6.49 -4.88
C ALA A 95 0.33 6.45 -3.49
N PRO A 96 1.47 7.13 -3.28
CA PRO A 96 1.97 7.40 -1.94
C PRO A 96 0.90 8.02 -1.04
N ASN A 97 0.89 7.66 0.24
CA ASN A 97 -0.10 8.17 1.20
C ASN A 97 -0.15 9.71 1.31
N ASP A 98 0.99 10.36 1.09
CA ASP A 98 1.20 11.81 1.14
C ASP A 98 1.08 12.49 -0.24
N ALA A 99 0.81 11.72 -1.30
CA ALA A 99 0.64 12.28 -2.63
C ALA A 99 -0.59 13.20 -2.72
N ALA A 100 -0.38 14.42 -3.23
CA ALA A 100 -1.45 15.37 -3.52
C ALA A 100 -2.15 14.97 -4.83
N LEU A 101 -3.30 14.30 -4.71
CA LEU A 101 -4.10 13.91 -5.86
C LEU A 101 -4.70 15.14 -6.58
N PRO A 102 -4.94 15.07 -7.90
CA PRO A 102 -5.50 16.19 -8.65
C PRO A 102 -6.85 16.67 -8.12
N GLU A 103 -6.94 17.94 -7.70
CA GLU A 103 -8.13 18.52 -7.04
C GLU A 103 -9.39 18.54 -7.90
N HIS A 104 -9.21 18.59 -9.23
CA HIS A 104 -10.32 18.63 -10.19
C HIS A 104 -10.98 17.25 -10.41
N ILE A 105 -10.43 16.19 -9.81
CA ILE A 105 -11.01 14.84 -9.83
C ILE A 105 -11.41 14.48 -8.41
N ARG A 106 -12.67 14.10 -8.24
CA ARG A 106 -13.13 13.58 -6.95
C ARG A 106 -12.70 12.13 -6.77
N PHE A 107 -11.75 11.91 -5.87
CA PHE A 107 -11.32 10.60 -5.42
C PHE A 107 -12.02 10.17 -4.12
N LEU A 108 -12.29 8.88 -4.01
CA LEU A 108 -12.80 8.20 -2.82
C LEU A 108 -11.91 7.00 -2.52
N SER A 109 -11.93 6.50 -1.30
CA SER A 109 -11.29 5.23 -0.96
C SER A 109 -11.81 4.11 -1.86
N ALA A 110 -10.90 3.31 -2.42
CA ALA A 110 -11.28 2.22 -3.33
C ALA A 110 -12.10 1.15 -2.61
N HIS A 111 -11.75 0.89 -1.35
CA HIS A 111 -12.38 -0.06 -0.43
C HIS A 111 -12.84 0.66 0.85
N TYR A 112 -14.04 0.34 1.33
CA TYR A 112 -14.71 1.08 2.41
C TYR A 112 -13.98 0.94 3.77
N ALA A 113 -13.35 -0.21 4.02
CA ALA A 113 -12.70 -0.48 5.31
C ALA A 113 -11.23 -0.06 5.33
N THR A 114 -10.51 -0.22 4.22
CA THR A 114 -9.04 -0.17 4.18
C THR A 114 -8.53 0.24 2.81
N SER A 115 -8.00 1.45 2.69
CA SER A 115 -7.47 1.99 1.42
C SER A 115 -6.29 2.92 1.63
N HIS A 116 -5.73 2.96 2.84
CA HIS A 116 -4.62 3.81 3.23
C HIS A 116 -3.64 3.01 4.06
N ASN A 117 -2.39 3.48 4.11
CA ASN A 117 -1.33 2.88 4.91
C ASN A 117 -0.99 1.43 4.52
N LEU A 118 -1.10 1.12 3.23
CA LEU A 118 -0.90 -0.22 2.68
C LEU A 118 0.55 -0.38 2.23
N ARG A 119 1.12 -1.59 2.37
CA ARG A 119 2.35 -1.95 1.64
C ARG A 119 2.02 -2.18 0.17
N ILE A 120 3.00 -2.06 -0.72
CA ILE A 120 2.76 -2.08 -2.18
C ILE A 120 2.04 -3.34 -2.67
N GLY A 121 2.41 -4.53 -2.14
CA GLY A 121 1.75 -5.79 -2.51
C GLY A 121 0.27 -5.79 -2.15
N HIS A 122 -0.07 -5.33 -0.94
CA HIS A 122 -1.44 -5.20 -0.49
C HIS A 122 -2.21 -4.13 -1.28
N ALA A 123 -1.59 -2.98 -1.57
CA ALA A 123 -2.19 -1.92 -2.38
C ALA A 123 -2.56 -2.41 -3.79
N ARG A 124 -1.67 -3.16 -4.45
CA ARG A 124 -1.93 -3.76 -5.76
C ARG A 124 -3.10 -4.75 -5.75
N ARG A 125 -3.19 -5.57 -4.70
CA ARG A 125 -4.31 -6.51 -4.52
C ARG A 125 -5.65 -5.77 -4.41
N ILE A 126 -5.72 -4.76 -3.53
CA ILE A 126 -6.93 -3.94 -3.36
C ILE A 126 -7.28 -3.19 -4.65
N ALA A 127 -6.29 -2.68 -5.36
CA ALA A 127 -6.51 -1.97 -6.61
C ALA A 127 -7.10 -2.87 -7.70
N ALA A 128 -6.57 -4.09 -7.84
CA ALA A 128 -7.06 -5.09 -8.79
C ALA A 128 -8.53 -5.47 -8.48
N GLU A 129 -8.84 -5.75 -7.22
CA GLU A 129 -10.19 -6.09 -6.78
C GLU A 129 -11.19 -4.94 -7.01
N ALA A 130 -10.81 -3.71 -6.64
CA ALA A 130 -11.65 -2.54 -6.85
C ALA A 130 -11.90 -2.25 -8.34
N ALA A 131 -10.89 -2.51 -9.17
CA ALA A 131 -10.97 -2.34 -10.62
C ALA A 131 -11.88 -3.39 -11.27
N GLU A 132 -11.79 -4.65 -10.86
CA GLU A 132 -12.67 -5.73 -11.32
C GLU A 132 -14.14 -5.42 -10.97
N ASN A 133 -14.40 -5.01 -9.73
CA ASN A 133 -15.74 -4.68 -9.25
C ASN A 133 -16.38 -3.47 -9.97
N SER A 134 -15.56 -2.53 -10.44
CA SER A 134 -16.03 -1.26 -11.03
C SER A 134 -15.82 -1.17 -12.54
N ASN A 135 -15.23 -2.21 -13.16
CA ASN A 135 -14.71 -2.18 -14.53
C ASN A 135 -13.86 -0.92 -14.81
N ALA A 136 -12.92 -0.65 -13.89
CA ALA A 136 -12.07 0.55 -13.91
C ALA A 136 -10.65 0.23 -14.39
N ALA A 137 -9.95 1.23 -14.93
CA ALA A 137 -8.53 1.12 -15.24
C ALA A 137 -7.68 1.23 -13.97
N VAL A 138 -6.64 0.40 -13.81
CA VAL A 138 -5.68 0.51 -12.71
C VAL A 138 -4.50 1.37 -13.13
N LEU A 139 -4.17 2.38 -12.33
CA LEU A 139 -3.01 3.26 -12.49
C LEU A 139 -2.07 3.07 -11.30
N ASP A 140 -0.87 2.57 -11.55
CA ASP A 140 0.18 2.45 -10.54
C ASP A 140 1.03 3.73 -10.59
N CYS A 141 0.76 4.64 -9.66
CA CYS A 141 1.51 5.89 -9.44
C CYS A 141 2.31 5.80 -8.14
N SER A 142 2.77 4.60 -7.75
CA SER A 142 3.52 4.37 -6.51
C SER A 142 4.87 5.09 -6.45
N ASP A 143 5.42 5.52 -7.59
CA ASP A 143 6.61 6.36 -7.70
C ASP A 143 6.32 7.85 -7.43
N GLY A 144 5.05 8.23 -7.27
CA GLY A 144 4.61 9.61 -7.11
C GLY A 144 4.34 10.34 -8.42
N ASP A 145 4.53 9.70 -9.59
CA ASP A 145 4.17 10.28 -10.87
C ASP A 145 2.67 10.11 -11.16
N LEU A 146 1.94 11.22 -11.04
CA LEU A 146 0.49 11.27 -11.28
C LEU A 146 0.12 11.62 -12.73
N THR A 147 1.08 11.78 -13.63
CA THR A 147 0.80 12.08 -15.05
C THR A 147 -0.10 11.04 -15.76
N PRO A 148 -0.08 9.73 -15.44
CA PRO A 148 -0.99 8.76 -16.05
C PRO A 148 -2.47 9.06 -15.77
N ILE A 149 -2.79 9.70 -14.64
CA ILE A 149 -4.15 10.12 -14.29
C ILE A 149 -4.63 11.18 -15.28
N LEU A 150 -3.77 12.16 -15.58
CA LEU A 150 -4.10 13.28 -16.46
C LEU A 150 -4.25 12.85 -17.92
N ALA A 151 -3.45 11.86 -18.36
CA ALA A 151 -3.51 11.33 -19.72
C ALA A 151 -4.84 10.63 -20.05
N LEU A 152 -5.55 10.13 -19.03
CA LEU A 152 -6.84 9.46 -19.19
C LEU A 152 -8.05 10.40 -19.09
N LEU A 153 -7.84 11.68 -18.79
CA LEU A 153 -8.91 12.66 -18.83
C LEU A 153 -9.25 13.00 -20.28
N PRO A 154 -10.55 13.18 -20.61
CA PRO A 154 -10.93 13.68 -21.91
C PRO A 154 -10.29 15.06 -22.10
N GLN A 155 -9.48 15.22 -23.16
CA GLN A 155 -8.99 16.54 -23.53
C GLN A 155 -10.22 17.40 -23.82
N LYS A 156 -10.33 18.54 -23.12
CA LYS A 156 -11.38 19.54 -23.39
C LYS A 156 -11.30 19.84 -24.89
N GLN A 157 -12.28 19.40 -25.66
CA GLN A 157 -12.37 19.78 -27.07
C GLN A 157 -12.32 21.31 -27.09
N ALA A 158 -11.34 21.87 -27.80
CA ALA A 158 -11.24 23.30 -27.96
C ALA A 158 -12.61 23.79 -28.44
N GLU A 159 -13.18 24.77 -27.74
CA GLU A 159 -14.43 25.40 -28.17
C GLU A 159 -14.25 25.81 -29.64
N PRO A 160 -15.20 25.46 -30.53
CA PRO A 160 -15.09 25.84 -31.93
C PRO A 160 -14.91 27.35 -31.96
N ILE A 161 -13.79 27.79 -32.53
CA ILE A 161 -13.53 29.20 -32.79
C ILE A 161 -14.75 29.67 -33.60
N GLU A 162 -15.59 30.52 -33.01
CA GLU A 162 -16.63 31.23 -33.76
C GLU A 162 -15.89 32.05 -34.82
N VAL A 163 -15.80 31.49 -36.02
CA VAL A 163 -15.36 32.23 -37.18
C VAL A 163 -16.47 33.23 -37.44
N ASP A 164 -16.23 34.49 -37.07
CA ASP A 164 -17.09 35.61 -37.41
C ASP A 164 -17.24 35.65 -38.93
N ARG A 165 -18.35 35.09 -39.42
CA ARG A 165 -18.67 35.02 -40.86
C ARG A 165 -19.03 36.39 -41.42
N ASP A 166 -19.30 37.39 -40.57
CA ASP A 166 -19.67 38.73 -41.00
C ASP A 166 -18.44 39.61 -41.31
N ALA A 167 -17.24 39.17 -40.96
CA ALA A 167 -15.99 39.84 -41.36
C ALA A 167 -15.65 39.62 -42.85
N PHE A 168 -16.17 38.57 -43.49
CA PHE A 168 -15.81 38.20 -44.87
C PHE A 168 -16.67 38.89 -45.95
N LEU A 169 -17.72 39.63 -45.56
CA LEU A 169 -18.67 40.27 -46.48
C LEU A 169 -18.53 41.81 -46.53
N ARG A 170 -17.44 42.37 -45.98
CA ARG A 170 -17.20 43.82 -45.89
C ARG A 170 -16.16 44.38 -46.89
N ASP A 171 -15.68 43.57 -47.83
CA ASP A 171 -14.79 44.03 -48.92
C ASP A 171 -15.48 44.01 -50.28
#